data_AF-A0A803T345-F1
#
_entry.id   AF-A0A803T345-F1
#
_cell.length_a   1.000
_cell.length_b   1.000
_cell.length_c   1.000
_cell.angle_alpha   90.00
_cell.angle_beta   90.00
_cell.angle_gamma   90.00
#
_symmetry.space_group_name_H-M   'P 1'
#
loop_
_entity.id
_entity.type
_entity.pdbx_description
1 polymer ?
#
loop_
_entity_poly.entity_id
_entity_poly.type
_entity_poly.pdbx_seq_one_letter_code
_entity_poly.pdbx_strand_id
1 'polypeptide(L)' 'VGRLIYDTIKIIHNVLVRYKRHNSGFLEEIRQGNLERECIEEVCDYEEAREVFEDDKKTVRCLKT' A
#
# COMPACT_ATOMS: atom_id res chain seq x y z
N VAL A 1 24.25 -24.93 -14.75
CA VAL A 1 22.99 -25.06 -13.95
C VAL A 1 22.89 -24.00 -12.84
N GLY A 2 23.90 -23.81 -11.98
CA GLY A 2 23.81 -22.87 -10.85
C GLY A 2 23.61 -21.38 -11.17
N ARG A 3 24.15 -20.87 -12.29
CA ARG A 3 23.97 -19.46 -12.71
C ARG A 3 22.51 -19.13 -13.05
N LEU A 4 21.82 -20.04 -13.74
CA LEU A 4 20.41 -19.87 -14.11
C LEU A 4 19.48 -19.83 -12.88
N ILE A 5 19.79 -20.61 -11.84
CA ILE A 5 19.03 -20.61 -10.57
C ILE A 5 19.23 -19.28 -9.83
N TYR A 6 20.48 -18.80 -9.76
CA TYR A 6 20.81 -17.50 -9.16
C TYR A 6 20.11 -16.34 -9.86
N ASP A 7 20.11 -16.34 -11.20
CA ASP A 7 19.46 -15.30 -12.00
C ASP A 7 17.93 -15.33 -11.82
N THR A 8 17.33 -16.53 -11.74
CA THR A 8 15.88 -16.69 -11.53
C THR A 8 15.44 -16.19 -10.15
N ILE A 9 16.17 -16.55 -9.08
CA ILE A 9 15.87 -16.10 -7.71
C ILE A 9 16.04 -14.57 -7.60
N LYS A 10 17.07 -14.01 -8.25
CA LYS A 10 17.31 -12.56 -8.29
C LYS A 10 16.19 -11.81 -9.01
N ILE A 11 15.65 -12.37 -10.09
CA ILE A 11 14.50 -11.78 -10.80
C ILE A 11 13.25 -11.80 -9.90
N ILE A 12 12.94 -12.94 -9.26
CA ILE A 12 11.77 -13.06 -8.37
C ILE A 12 11.82 -12.05 -7.22
N HIS A 13 12.99 -11.84 -6.62
CA HIS A 13 13.13 -10.90 -5.50
C HIS A 13 13.02 -9.43 -5.93
N ASN A 14 13.37 -9.09 -7.17
CA ASN A 14 13.30 -7.71 -7.68
C ASN A 14 11.99 -7.40 -8.43
N VAL A 15 11.16 -8.42 -8.71
CA VAL A 15 9.88 -8.33 -9.43
C VAL A 15 8.69 -8.60 -8.50
N LEU A 16 8.84 -8.39 -7.19
CA LEU A 16 7.68 -8.12 -6.33
C LEU A 16 7.29 -6.65 -6.48
N VAL A 17 6.92 -6.25 -7.69
CA VAL A 17 6.20 -4.99 -7.89
C VAL A 17 4.87 -5.18 -7.18
N ARG A 18 4.74 -4.65 -5.96
CA ARG A 18 3.46 -4.62 -5.28
C ARG A 18 2.47 -3.91 -6.21
N TYR A 19 1.53 -4.66 -6.76
CA TYR A 19 0.40 -4.08 -7.47
C TYR A 19 -0.32 -3.14 -6.49
N LYS A 20 -0.61 -1.90 -6.92
CA LYS A 20 -1.45 -0.96 -6.16
C LYS A 20 -2.78 -1.67 -5.82
N ARG A 21 -3.17 -1.72 -4.54
CA ARG A 21 -4.47 -2.27 -4.11
C ARG A 21 -5.48 -1.19 -3.72
N HIS A 22 -5.05 0.05 -3.57
CA HIS A 22 -5.94 1.14 -3.20
C HIS A 22 -7.08 1.27 -4.19
N ASN A 23 -8.30 1.40 -3.67
CA ASN A 23 -9.56 1.46 -4.40
C ASN A 23 -9.74 0.34 -5.43
N SER A 24 -9.10 -0.83 -5.23
CA SER A 24 -9.06 -1.90 -6.24
C SER A 24 -10.13 -2.97 -6.03
N GLY A 25 -10.91 -2.90 -4.94
CA GLY A 25 -11.86 -3.95 -4.57
C GLY A 25 -13.27 -3.46 -4.28
N PHE A 26 -14.26 -4.25 -4.71
CA PHE A 26 -15.60 -4.23 -4.12
C PHE A 26 -15.44 -4.68 -2.65
N LEU A 27 -15.85 -3.84 -1.67
CA LEU A 27 -15.81 -4.08 -0.21
C LEU A 27 -14.51 -3.72 0.54
N GLU A 28 -13.57 -2.98 -0.05
CA GLU A 28 -12.36 -2.54 0.68
C GLU A 28 -12.69 -1.73 1.94
N GLU A 29 -13.72 -0.87 1.86
CA GLU A 29 -14.26 -0.05 2.96
C GLU A 29 -14.91 -0.85 4.11
N ILE A 30 -15.18 -2.15 3.95
CA ILE A 30 -15.64 -3.00 5.06
C ILE A 30 -14.47 -3.33 6.00
N ARG A 31 -13.25 -3.26 5.49
CA ARG A 31 -12.05 -3.58 6.26
C ARG A 31 -11.69 -2.39 7.14
N GLN A 32 -11.21 -2.67 8.35
CA GLN A 32 -10.75 -1.62 9.24
C GLN A 32 -9.57 -0.86 8.64
N GLY A 33 -9.67 0.48 8.65
CA GLY A 33 -8.67 1.40 8.14
C GLY A 33 -7.29 1.13 8.73
N ASN A 34 -6.25 1.24 7.90
CA ASN A 34 -4.88 0.91 8.29
C ASN A 34 -3.87 1.84 7.64
N LEU A 35 -3.20 2.65 8.45
CA LEU A 35 -2.22 3.64 7.99
C LEU A 35 -1.16 3.08 7.05
N GLU A 36 -0.57 1.96 7.47
CA GLU A 36 0.55 1.37 6.75
C GLU A 36 0.09 0.88 5.39
N ARG A 37 -1.05 0.17 5.34
CA ARG A 37 -1.60 -0.37 4.10
C ARG A 37 -2.10 0.71 3.15
N GLU A 38 -2.93 1.63 3.62
CA GLU A 38 -3.69 2.56 2.76
C GLU A 38 -2.86 3.79 2.37
N CYS A 39 -2.09 4.39 3.29
CA CYS A 39 -1.40 5.66 3.05
C CYS A 39 0.14 5.57 2.97
N ILE A 40 0.77 4.54 3.55
CA ILE A 40 2.24 4.36 3.51
C ILE A 40 2.64 3.45 2.36
N GLU A 41 2.03 2.29 2.24
CA GLU A 41 2.28 1.34 1.14
C GLU A 41 1.52 1.72 -0.13
N GLU A 42 0.39 2.42 0.02
CA GLU A 42 -0.50 2.81 -1.07
C GLU A 42 -0.77 4.33 -1.03
N VAL A 43 -1.53 4.84 -2.00
CA VAL A 43 -1.96 6.26 -2.03
C VAL A 43 -3.36 6.26 -1.49
N CYS A 44 -3.67 7.06 -0.48
CA CYS A 44 -5.01 7.15 0.11
C CYS A 44 -5.65 8.52 -0.14
N ASP A 45 -6.97 8.60 -0.05
CA ASP A 45 -7.70 9.87 -0.06
C ASP A 45 -7.88 10.47 1.35
N TYR A 46 -8.49 11.65 1.41
CA TYR A 46 -8.68 12.37 2.67
C TYR A 46 -9.55 11.60 3.67
N GLU A 47 -10.57 10.90 3.18
CA GLU A 47 -11.55 10.23 4.03
C GLU A 47 -10.93 8.99 4.68
N GLU A 48 -10.20 8.19 3.91
CA GLU A 48 -9.41 7.05 4.41
C GLU A 48 -8.34 7.50 5.43
N ALA A 49 -7.60 8.58 5.14
CA ALA A 49 -6.60 9.11 6.07
C ALA A 49 -7.25 9.67 7.36
N ARG A 50 -8.50 10.12 7.32
CA ARG A 50 -9.23 10.59 8.50
C ARG A 50 -9.70 9.43 9.38
N GLU A 51 -10.15 8.33 8.77
CA GLU A 51 -10.58 7.12 9.48
C GLU A 51 -9.47 6.52 10.35
N VAL A 52 -8.21 6.70 9.96
CA VAL A 52 -7.06 6.14 10.69
C VAL A 52 -6.62 7.00 11.87
N PHE A 53 -6.70 8.33 11.76
CA PHE A 53 -6.16 9.25 12.78
C PHE A 53 -7.19 9.86 13.70
N GLU A 54 -8.47 9.88 13.31
CA GLU A 54 -9.57 10.59 13.99
C GLU A 54 -9.22 12.06 14.32
N ASP A 55 -8.21 12.63 13.66
CA ASP A 55 -7.63 13.95 13.91
C ASP A 55 -7.18 14.57 12.58
N ASP A 56 -7.88 15.63 12.17
CA ASP A 56 -7.69 16.29 10.88
C ASP A 56 -6.25 16.79 10.67
N LYS A 57 -5.51 17.15 11.73
CA LYS A 57 -4.14 17.69 11.60
C LYS A 57 -3.13 16.61 11.25
N LYS A 58 -3.37 15.36 11.68
CA LYS A 58 -2.52 14.22 11.33
C LYS A 58 -2.86 13.68 9.95
N THR A 59 -4.12 13.75 9.55
CA THR A 59 -4.63 13.36 8.23
C THR A 59 -3.91 14.08 7.09
N VAL A 60 -3.76 15.41 7.15
CA VAL A 60 -3.11 16.20 6.07
C VAL A 60 -1.66 15.77 5.82
N ARG A 61 -0.96 15.28 6.85
CA ARG A 61 0.45 14.87 6.77
C ARG A 61 0.63 13.50 6.10
N CYS A 62 -0.41 12.68 6.09
CA CYS A 62 -0.37 11.32 5.53
C CYS A 62 -0.84 11.25 4.07
N LEU A 63 -1.38 12.34 3.53
CA LEU A 63 -1.70 12.45 2.11
C LEU A 63 -0.41 12.53 1.30
N LYS A 64 -0.02 11.42 0.70
CA LYS A 64 1.03 11.40 -0.31
C LYS A 64 0.48 12.08 -1.57
N THR A 65 0.98 13.29 -1.84
CA THR A 65 0.68 14.06 -3.06
C THR A 65 1.16 13.33 -4.31
#